data_AF-A0A6N8ZT41-F1
#
_entry.id   AF-A0A6N8ZT41-F1
#
_cell.length_a   1.000
_cell.length_b   1.000
_cell.length_c   1.000
_cell.angle_alpha   90.00
_cell.angle_beta   90.00
_cell.angle_gamma   90.00
#
_symmetry.space_group_name_H-M   'P 1'
#
loop_
_entity.id
_entity.type
_entity.pdbx_description
1 polymer ?
#
loop_
_entity_poly.entity_id
_entity_poly.type
_entity_poly.pdbx_seq_one_letter_code
_entity_poly.pdbx_strand_id
1 'polypeptide(L)'
;MKDSNPIKTGNSLDVAWLLLAALLLVAGVYAYYAFEELPIFVRVGGVLVSLALAAVVLLRTARGQNAWQFVQSSRAELRKVVWPNRQETMQTTATVLVIVLILCVFFWLLDMGLAAITRQFTGA
;
A
#
# COMPACT_ATOMS: atom_id res chain seq x y z
N MET A 1 18.47 -30.73 5.47
CA MET A 1 18.02 -29.40 5.03
C MET A 1 17.94 -29.45 3.51
N LYS A 2 16.75 -29.67 2.97
CA LYS A 2 16.52 -29.82 1.53
C LYS A 2 15.44 -28.83 1.16
N ASP A 3 15.89 -27.63 0.82
CA ASP A 3 15.05 -26.50 0.48
C ASP A 3 14.71 -26.62 -1.00
N SER A 4 14.06 -27.73 -1.38
CA SER A 4 13.48 -27.89 -2.70
C SER A 4 12.03 -27.45 -2.62
N ASN A 5 11.81 -26.15 -2.40
CA ASN A 5 10.60 -25.53 -2.90
C ASN A 5 10.91 -25.26 -4.38
N PRO A 6 10.44 -26.09 -5.34
CA PRO A 6 10.64 -25.76 -6.73
C PRO A 6 9.98 -24.39 -6.93
N ILE A 7 10.78 -23.39 -7.31
CA ILE A 7 10.25 -22.22 -8.00
C ILE A 7 9.34 -22.83 -9.07
N LYS A 8 8.02 -22.67 -8.94
CA LYS A 8 7.08 -23.09 -9.98
C LYS A 8 7.42 -22.22 -11.18
N THR A 9 8.35 -22.71 -12.00
CA THR A 9 8.73 -22.11 -13.27
C THR A 9 7.43 -21.97 -14.02
N GLY A 10 6.99 -20.72 -14.21
CA GLY A 10 5.68 -20.41 -14.76
C GLY A 10 5.48 -21.26 -16.01
N ASN A 11 4.40 -22.04 -16.02
CA ASN A 11 4.06 -22.86 -17.16
C ASN A 11 4.00 -21.93 -18.38
N SER A 12 4.55 -22.34 -19.53
CA SER A 12 4.51 -21.50 -20.74
C SER A 12 3.09 -21.07 -21.11
N LEU A 13 2.10 -21.88 -20.69
CA LEU A 13 0.67 -21.57 -20.79
C LEU A 13 0.23 -20.40 -19.89
N ASP A 14 0.76 -20.25 -18.67
CA ASP A 14 0.44 -19.11 -17.80
C ASP A 14 0.95 -17.80 -18.43
N VAL A 15 2.14 -17.83 -19.05
CA VAL A 15 2.68 -16.68 -19.79
C VAL A 15 1.82 -16.38 -21.00
N ALA A 16 1.35 -17.39 -21.73
CA ALA A 16 0.43 -17.22 -22.85
C ALA A 16 -0.91 -16.58 -22.42
N TRP A 17 -1.49 -17.02 -21.29
CA TRP A 17 -2.71 -16.41 -20.73
C TRP A 17 -2.50 -14.94 -20.32
N LEU A 18 -1.33 -14.61 -19.76
CA LEU A 18 -0.97 -13.23 -19.43
C LEU A 18 -0.82 -12.36 -20.68
N LEU A 19 -0.17 -12.88 -21.72
CA LEU A 19 -0.05 -12.17 -23.00
C LEU A 19 -1.41 -11.97 -23.66
N LEU A 20 -2.30 -12.97 -23.61
CA LEU A 20 -3.66 -12.86 -24.10
C LEU A 20 -4.45 -11.77 -23.36
N ALA A 21 -4.34 -11.70 -22.02
CA ALA A 21 -4.97 -10.65 -21.23
C ALA A 21 -4.43 -9.25 -21.60
N ALA A 22 -3.11 -9.11 -21.77
CA ALA A 22 -2.49 -7.86 -22.20
C ALA A 22 -2.98 -7.43 -23.59
N LEU A 23 -3.05 -8.38 -24.53
CA LEU A 23 -3.54 -8.15 -25.89
C LEU A 23 -5.01 -7.73 -25.88
N LEU A 24 -5.84 -8.33 -25.03
CA LEU A 24 -7.24 -7.96 -24.82
C LEU A 24 -7.41 -6.51 -24.35
N LEU A 25 -6.56 -6.05 -23.44
CA LEU A 25 -6.57 -4.65 -22.98
C LEU A 25 -6.14 -3.68 -24.08
N VAL A 26 -5.06 -4.01 -24.81
CA VAL A 26 -4.60 -3.19 -25.93
C VAL A 26 -5.66 -3.14 -27.03
N ALA A 27 -6.31 -4.26 -27.33
CA ALA A 27 -7.40 -4.33 -28.29
C ALA A 27 -8.61 -3.50 -27.85
N GLY A 28 -8.96 -3.49 -26.56
CA GLY A 28 -10.01 -2.64 -26.02
C GLY A 28 -9.72 -1.15 -26.15
N VAL A 29 -8.50 -0.74 -25.83
CA VAL A 29 -8.05 0.65 -26.00
C VAL A 29 -7.99 1.03 -27.49
N TYR A 30 -7.49 0.14 -28.34
CA TYR A 30 -7.47 0.37 -29.79
C TYR A 30 -8.88 0.50 -30.36
N ALA A 31 -9.81 -0.37 -29.96
CA ALA A 31 -11.21 -0.28 -30.35
C ALA A 31 -11.84 1.04 -29.89
N TYR A 32 -11.48 1.54 -28.70
CA TYR A 32 -11.91 2.87 -28.28
C TYR A 32 -11.48 3.94 -29.26
N TYR A 33 -10.20 3.97 -29.71
CA TYR A 33 -9.72 4.98 -30.66
C TYR A 33 -10.20 4.76 -32.10
N ALA A 34 -10.33 3.52 -32.58
CA ALA A 34 -10.69 3.24 -33.97
C ALA A 34 -12.16 3.59 -34.29
N PHE A 35 -13.07 3.46 -33.31
CA PHE A 35 -14.51 3.72 -33.50
C PHE A 35 -14.90 5.11 -32.98
N GLU A 36 -14.40 6.17 -33.61
CA GLU A 36 -14.71 7.56 -33.23
C GLU A 36 -16.16 7.97 -33.53
N GLU A 37 -16.78 7.33 -34.51
CA GLU A 37 -18.12 7.67 -35.01
C GLU A 37 -19.27 7.10 -34.14
N LEU A 38 -18.97 6.20 -33.20
CA LEU A 38 -19.96 5.59 -32.32
C LEU A 38 -20.29 6.46 -31.09
N PRO A 39 -21.51 6.37 -30.55
CA PRO A 39 -21.87 7.07 -29.32
C PRO A 39 -20.99 6.65 -28.14
N ILE A 40 -20.66 7.62 -27.28
CA ILE A 40 -19.69 7.47 -26.17
C ILE A 40 -19.98 6.26 -25.25
N PHE A 41 -21.25 5.95 -25.01
CA PHE A 41 -21.66 4.82 -24.18
C PHE A 41 -21.18 3.47 -24.72
N VAL A 42 -21.18 3.29 -26.05
CA VAL A 42 -20.74 2.05 -26.70
C VAL A 42 -19.22 1.92 -26.63
N ARG A 43 -18.48 3.01 -26.83
CA ARG A 43 -17.00 3.03 -26.70
C ARG A 43 -16.56 2.68 -25.28
N VAL A 44 -17.14 3.33 -24.28
CA VAL A 44 -16.84 3.07 -22.86
C VAL A 44 -17.28 1.66 -22.47
N GLY A 45 -18.46 1.23 -22.92
CA GLY A 45 -18.95 -0.14 -22.69
C GLY A 45 -17.99 -1.20 -23.23
N GLY A 46 -17.48 -1.03 -24.44
CA GLY A 46 -16.50 -1.95 -25.04
C GLY A 46 -15.19 -2.05 -24.23
N VAL A 47 -14.68 -0.91 -23.75
CA VAL A 47 -13.48 -0.90 -22.89
C VAL A 47 -13.75 -1.61 -21.57
N LEU A 48 -14.89 -1.34 -20.93
CA LEU A 48 -15.27 -2.01 -19.68
C LEU A 48 -15.39 -3.52 -19.85
N VAL A 49 -15.95 -3.99 -20.98
CA VAL A 49 -16.04 -5.42 -21.30
C VAL A 49 -14.64 -6.02 -21.49
N SER A 50 -13.75 -5.38 -22.25
CA SER A 50 -12.37 -5.86 -22.42
C SER A 50 -11.60 -5.92 -21.10
N LEU A 51 -11.80 -4.94 -20.22
CA LEU A 51 -11.21 -4.87 -18.89
C LEU A 51 -11.73 -6.02 -18.01
N ALA A 52 -13.04 -6.26 -18.02
CA ALA A 52 -13.66 -7.34 -17.26
C ALA A 52 -13.16 -8.72 -17.74
N LEU A 53 -13.09 -8.92 -19.07
CA LEU A 53 -12.56 -10.16 -19.64
C LEU A 53 -11.08 -10.36 -19.29
N ALA A 54 -10.26 -9.33 -19.42
CA ALA A 54 -8.86 -9.39 -19.00
C ALA A 54 -8.71 -9.71 -17.51
N ALA A 55 -9.52 -9.10 -16.64
CA ALA A 55 -9.53 -9.39 -15.21
C ALA A 55 -9.90 -10.86 -14.93
N VAL A 56 -10.90 -11.41 -15.62
CA VAL A 56 -11.27 -12.83 -15.49
C VAL A 56 -10.12 -13.76 -15.91
N VAL A 57 -9.43 -13.44 -17.00
CA VAL A 57 -8.25 -14.22 -17.47
C VAL A 57 -7.09 -14.13 -16.47
N LEU A 58 -6.84 -12.94 -15.92
CA LEU A 58 -5.79 -12.73 -14.90
C LEU A 58 -6.05 -13.51 -13.62
N LEU A 59 -7.31 -13.52 -13.13
CA LEU A 59 -7.69 -14.26 -11.93
C LEU A 59 -7.61 -15.78 -12.11
N ARG A 60 -7.79 -16.28 -13.34
CA ARG A 60 -7.61 -17.71 -13.68
C ARG A 60 -6.14 -18.14 -13.68
N THR A 61 -5.21 -17.19 -13.84
CA THR A 61 -3.77 -17.46 -13.93
C THR A 61 -3.17 -17.76 -12.53
N ALA A 62 -2.10 -18.56 -12.47
CA ALA A 62 -1.39 -18.89 -11.24
C ALA A 62 -1.00 -17.66 -10.38
N ARG A 63 -0.61 -16.54 -11.02
CA ARG A 63 -0.31 -15.28 -10.32
C ARG A 63 -1.55 -14.64 -9.68
N GLY A 64 -2.70 -14.70 -10.34
CA GLY A 64 -3.97 -14.17 -9.81
C GLY A 64 -4.46 -14.96 -8.61
N GLN A 65 -4.37 -16.29 -8.66
CA GLN A 65 -4.75 -17.15 -7.53
C GLN A 65 -3.84 -16.95 -6.31
N ASN A 66 -2.53 -16.80 -6.53
CA ASN A 66 -1.58 -16.50 -5.44
C ASN A 66 -1.88 -15.15 -4.79
N ALA A 67 -2.20 -14.11 -5.57
CA ALA A 67 -2.60 -12.81 -5.04
C ALA A 67 -3.90 -12.90 -4.24
N TRP A 68 -4.89 -13.67 -4.73
CA TRP A 68 -6.14 -13.90 -4.01
C TRP A 68 -5.91 -14.62 -2.67
N GLN A 69 -5.07 -15.65 -2.68
CA GLN A 69 -4.68 -16.37 -1.47
C GLN A 69 -3.93 -15.48 -0.47
N PHE A 70 -3.06 -14.58 -0.97
CA PHE A 70 -2.38 -13.59 -0.15
C PHE A 70 -3.33 -12.58 0.51
N VAL A 71 -4.35 -12.11 -0.21
CA VAL A 71 -5.38 -11.23 0.38
C VAL A 71 -6.12 -11.97 1.49
N GLN A 72 -6.50 -13.23 1.25
CA GLN A 72 -7.22 -14.02 2.24
C GLN A 72 -6.38 -14.31 3.49
N SER A 73 -5.09 -14.63 3.33
CA SER A 73 -4.17 -14.83 4.46
C SER A 73 -3.88 -13.52 5.21
N SER A 74 -3.73 -12.40 4.49
CA SER A 74 -3.55 -11.07 5.10
C SER A 74 -4.75 -10.68 5.96
N ARG A 75 -5.98 -10.95 5.50
CA ARG A 75 -7.19 -10.74 6.31
C ARG A 75 -7.23 -11.60 7.57
N ALA A 76 -6.72 -12.83 7.49
CA ALA A 76 -6.63 -13.70 8.66
C ALA A 76 -5.58 -13.19 9.68
N GLU A 77 -4.48 -12.63 9.21
CA GLU A 77 -3.44 -12.06 10.06
C GLU A 77 -3.87 -10.72 10.70
N LEU A 78 -4.58 -9.87 9.95
CA LEU A 78 -5.16 -8.64 10.47
C LEU A 78 -6.14 -8.89 11.63
N ARG A 79 -6.78 -10.06 11.68
CA ARG A 79 -7.63 -10.46 12.82
C ARG A 79 -6.84 -10.87 14.06
N LYS A 80 -5.56 -11.23 13.91
CA LYS A 80 -4.65 -11.51 15.03
C LYS A 80 -4.03 -10.23 15.59
N VAL A 81 -4.20 -9.09 14.91
CA VAL A 81 -3.83 -7.79 15.47
C VAL A 81 -4.74 -7.50 16.65
N VAL A 82 -4.22 -7.79 17.84
CA VAL A 82 -4.83 -7.37 19.09
C VAL A 82 -4.65 -5.86 19.16
N TRP A 83 -5.70 -5.13 18.83
CA TRP A 83 -5.70 -3.70 18.99
C TRP A 83 -5.54 -3.37 20.47
N PRO A 84 -4.54 -2.54 20.84
CA PRO A 84 -4.23 -2.27 22.23
C PRO A 84 -5.45 -1.70 22.92
N ASN A 85 -5.67 -2.13 24.16
CA ASN A 85 -6.79 -1.62 24.95
C ASN A 85 -6.58 -0.12 25.22
N ARG A 86 -7.68 0.65 25.35
CA ARG A 86 -7.63 2.09 25.64
C ARG A 86 -6.78 2.39 26.88
N GLN A 87 -6.79 1.49 27.86
CA GLN A 87 -6.02 1.65 29.09
C GLN A 87 -4.50 1.54 28.87
N GLU A 88 -4.04 0.58 28.06
CA GLU A 88 -2.61 0.43 27.72
C GLU A 88 -2.12 1.59 26.84
N THR A 89 -2.97 2.04 25.91
CA THR A 89 -2.71 3.20 25.04
C THR A 89 -2.55 4.47 25.87
N MET A 90 -3.44 4.69 26.84
CA MET A 90 -3.39 5.84 27.74
C MET A 90 -2.18 5.79 28.68
N GLN A 91 -1.81 4.61 29.20
CA GLN A 91 -0.63 4.46 30.04
C GLN A 91 0.67 4.78 29.28
N THR A 92 0.78 4.30 28.03
CA THR A 92 1.94 4.58 27.19
C THR A 92 2.00 6.07 26.84
N THR A 93 0.87 6.68 26.47
CA THR A 93 0.78 8.12 26.17
C THR A 93 1.11 8.98 27.38
N ALA A 94 0.61 8.62 28.57
CA ALA A 94 0.90 9.31 29.81
C ALA A 94 2.40 9.24 30.16
N THR A 95 3.03 8.08 29.97
CA THR A 95 4.48 7.91 30.15
C THR A 95 5.28 8.82 29.22
N VAL A 96 4.92 8.84 27.93
CA VAL A 96 5.55 9.74 26.94
C VAL A 96 5.35 11.21 27.32
N LEU A 97 4.15 11.60 27.76
CA LEU A 97 3.87 12.97 28.21
C LEU A 97 4.76 13.40 29.38
N VAL A 98 4.98 12.52 30.36
CA VAL A 98 5.87 12.81 31.50
C VAL A 98 7.30 13.06 31.00
N ILE A 99 7.80 12.22 30.10
CA ILE A 99 9.15 12.38 29.53
C ILE A 99 9.25 13.71 28.76
N VAL A 100 8.25 14.02 27.94
CA VAL A 100 8.20 15.28 27.18
C VAL A 100 8.16 16.49 28.11
N LEU A 101 7.38 16.45 29.20
CA LEU A 101 7.33 17.53 30.19
C LEU A 101 8.69 17.79 30.85
N ILE A 102 9.41 16.73 31.21
CA ILE A 102 10.76 16.85 31.77
C ILE A 102 11.71 17.52 30.76
N LEU A 103 11.66 17.11 29.49
CA LEU A 103 12.46 17.71 28.43
C LEU A 103 12.09 19.18 28.18
N CYS A 104 10.80 19.53 28.20
CA CYS A 104 10.33 20.92 28.09
C CYS A 104 10.91 21.79 29.20
N VAL A 105 10.87 21.33 30.46
CA VAL A 105 11.46 22.06 31.59
C VAL A 105 12.96 22.18 31.45
N PHE A 106 13.65 21.10 31.06
CA PHE A 106 15.09 21.11 30.84
C PHE A 106 15.51 22.12 29.77
N PHE A 107 14.86 22.11 28.60
CA PHE A 107 15.17 23.07 27.54
C PHE A 107 14.81 24.50 27.92
N TRP A 108 13.68 24.71 28.60
CA TRP A 108 13.33 26.04 29.10
C TRP A 108 14.39 26.63 30.04
N LEU A 109 14.93 25.81 30.95
CA LEU A 109 16.03 26.22 31.82
C LEU A 109 17.31 26.52 31.04
N LEU A 110 17.63 25.68 30.05
CA LEU A 110 18.78 25.86 29.18
C LEU A 110 18.68 27.19 28.41
N ASP A 111 17.51 27.49 27.82
CA ASP A 111 17.25 28.73 27.09
C ASP A 111 17.39 29.95 28.00
N MET A 112 16.89 29.88 29.24
CA MET A 112 17.06 30.95 30.23
C MET A 112 18.54 31.13 30.60
N GLY A 113 19.29 30.03 30.75
CA GLY A 113 20.72 30.05 31.01
C GLY A 113 21.51 30.68 29.86
N LEU A 114 21.25 30.25 28.62
CA LEU A 114 21.87 30.82 27.42
C LEU A 114 21.50 32.29 27.24
N ALA A 115 20.25 32.68 27.48
CA ALA A 115 19.81 34.08 27.41
C ALA A 115 20.51 34.95 28.47
N ALA A 116 20.70 34.43 29.69
CA ALA A 116 21.44 35.14 30.74
C ALA A 116 22.91 35.34 30.36
N ILE A 117 23.56 34.29 29.82
CA ILE A 117 24.96 34.33 29.39
C ILE A 117 25.14 35.33 28.24
N THR A 118 24.29 35.26 27.20
CA THR A 118 24.39 36.15 26.04
C THR A 118 24.17 37.63 26.39
N ARG A 119 23.26 37.94 27.33
CA ARG A 119 23.08 39.30 27.86
C ARG A 119 24.35 39.84 28.52
N GLN A 120 25.00 39.03 29.35
CA GLN A 120 26.25 39.45 30.01
C GLN A 120 27.38 39.76 29.01
N PHE A 121 27.49 38.98 27.92
CA PHE A 121 28.52 39.20 26.91
C PHE A 121 28.22 40.36 25.95
N THR A 122 26.94 40.66 25.68
CA THR A 122 26.57 41.71 24.71
C THR A 122 26.51 43.10 25.34
N GLY A 123 26.70 43.22 26.67
CA GLY A 123 26.90 44.52 27.34
C GLY A 123 25.68 45.44 27.33
N ALA A 124 24.47 44.87 27.35
CA ALA A 124 23.22 45.58 27.61
C ALA A 124 22.63 45.13 28.95
#